data_AF-A0A4U0UXV3-F1
#
_entry.id   AF-A0A4U0UXV3-F1
#
_cell.length_a   1.000
_cell.length_b   1.000
_cell.length_c   1.000
_cell.angle_alpha   90.00
_cell.angle_beta   90.00
_cell.angle_gamma   90.00
#
_symmetry.space_group_name_H-M   'P 1'
#
loop_
_entity.id
_entity.type
_entity.pdbx_description
1 polymer ?
#
loop_
_entity_poly.entity_id
_entity_poly.type
_entity_poly.pdbx_seq_one_letter_code
_entity_poly.pdbx_strand_id
1 'polypeptide(L)'
;MAEPANYADWSNEQLIARVTELEQRLKDQTESFKPSRSTISDRVALPNLPKQKSRPIHAFDPSKYSTRFIALKFAYLGRAYNGFEYHANNKTPLPTVEE
;
A
#
# COMPACT_ATOMS: atom_id res chain seq x y z
N MET A 1 7.31 -3.29 21.79
CA MET A 1 7.95 -2.07 21.28
C MET A 1 9.37 -2.43 20.89
N ALA A 2 9.80 -2.17 19.65
CA ALA A 2 11.23 -2.26 19.31
C ALA A 2 11.89 -0.93 19.70
N GLU A 3 12.96 -1.00 20.49
CA GLU A 3 13.78 0.15 20.87
C GLU A 3 14.36 0.83 19.62
N PRO A 4 14.44 2.17 19.56
CA PRO A 4 15.09 2.88 18.46
C PRO A 4 16.58 2.53 18.45
N ALA A 5 17.04 1.80 17.42
CA ALA A 5 18.45 1.48 17.28
C ALA A 5 19.28 2.76 17.11
N ASN A 6 20.27 2.96 17.98
CA ASN A 6 21.21 4.07 17.89
C ASN A 6 22.31 3.73 16.87
N TYR A 7 22.39 4.51 15.79
CA TYR A 7 23.32 4.32 14.69
C TYR A 7 24.48 5.33 14.69
N ALA A 8 24.61 6.15 15.74
CA ALA A 8 25.58 7.25 15.80
C ALA A 8 27.04 6.80 15.71
N ASP A 9 27.36 5.62 16.26
CA ASP A 9 28.73 5.08 16.33
C ASP A 9 29.07 4.12 15.17
N TRP A 10 28.19 3.99 14.17
CA TRP A 10 28.37 3.02 13.08
C TRP A 10 29.26 3.59 11.97
N SER A 11 30.13 2.75 11.44
CA SER A 11 30.89 3.09 10.23
C SER A 11 29.98 3.15 9.00
N ASN A 12 30.43 3.84 7.94
CA ASN A 12 29.67 3.93 6.70
C ASN A 12 29.35 2.55 6.10
N GLU A 13 30.31 1.61 6.16
CA GLU A 13 30.13 0.24 5.69
C GLU A 13 29.06 -0.51 6.50
N GLN A 14 29.03 -0.33 7.82
CA GLN A 14 28.03 -0.94 8.70
C GLN A 14 26.62 -0.41 8.40
N LEU A 15 26.49 0.89 8.13
CA LEU A 15 25.22 1.50 7.75
C LEU A 15 24.71 0.96 6.40
N ILE A 16 25.60 0.85 5.40
CA ILE A 16 25.26 0.28 4.09
C ILE A 16 24.81 -1.18 4.23
N ALA A 17 25.53 -1.99 5.00
CA ALA A 17 25.17 -3.38 5.26
C ALA A 17 23.78 -3.48 5.91
N ARG A 18 23.49 -2.60 6.87
CA ARG A 18 22.18 -2.56 7.55
C ARG A 18 21.04 -2.16 6.64
N VAL A 19 21.22 -1.14 5.81
CA VAL A 19 20.22 -0.72 4.83
C VAL A 19 19.92 -1.88 3.87
N THR A 20 20.96 -2.54 3.37
CA THR A 20 20.81 -3.69 2.46
C THR A 20 20.03 -4.84 3.10
N GLU A 21 20.30 -5.17 4.37
CA GLU A 21 19.54 -6.18 5.13
C GLU A 21 18.06 -5.79 5.26
N LEU A 22 17.79 -4.52 5.61
CA LEU A 22 16.41 -4.04 5.79
C LEU A 22 15.63 -4.05 4.47
N GLU A 23 16.27 -3.69 3.36
CA GLU A 23 15.67 -3.75 2.03
C GLU A 23 15.33 -5.19 1.63
N GLN A 24 16.21 -6.16 1.92
CA GLN A 24 15.92 -7.58 1.68
C GLN A 24 14.73 -8.06 2.52
N ARG A 25 14.71 -7.74 3.82
CA ARG A 25 13.59 -8.11 4.71
C ARG A 25 12.26 -7.52 4.22
N LEU A 26 12.25 -6.27 3.76
CA LEU A 26 11.06 -5.64 3.21
C LEU A 26 10.61 -6.30 1.91
N LYS A 27 11.56 -6.70 1.06
CA LYS A 27 11.27 -7.44 -0.18
C LYS A 27 10.61 -8.78 0.14
N ASP A 28 11.16 -9.56 1.05
CA ASP A 28 10.60 -10.85 1.45
C ASP A 28 9.21 -10.71 2.07
N GLN A 29 9.02 -9.69 2.92
CA GLN A 29 7.71 -9.39 3.48
C GLN A 29 6.73 -9.00 2.37
N THR A 30 7.13 -8.18 1.41
CA THR A 30 6.28 -7.77 0.28
C THR A 30 5.91 -8.97 -0.61
N GLU A 31 6.85 -9.87 -0.90
CA GLU A 31 6.59 -11.12 -1.61
C GLU A 31 5.62 -12.02 -0.84
N SER A 32 5.78 -12.12 0.49
CA SER A 32 4.88 -12.87 1.37
C SER A 32 3.45 -12.32 1.38
N PHE A 33 3.30 -11.00 1.21
CA PHE A 33 2.02 -10.30 1.13
C PHE A 33 1.50 -10.11 -0.29
N LYS A 34 2.20 -10.59 -1.33
CA LYS A 34 1.59 -10.64 -2.67
C LYS A 34 0.35 -11.51 -2.54
N PRO A 35 -0.86 -10.97 -2.77
CA PRO A 35 -2.01 -11.83 -2.90
C PRO A 35 -1.67 -12.73 -4.08
N SER A 36 -1.49 -14.03 -3.80
CA SER A 36 -1.58 -15.04 -4.83
C SER A 36 -2.77 -14.63 -5.69
N ARG A 37 -2.54 -14.41 -6.98
CA ARG A 37 -3.63 -14.38 -7.96
C ARG A 37 -4.17 -15.80 -8.08
N SER A 38 -4.53 -16.40 -6.94
CA SER A 38 -5.36 -17.57 -6.85
C SER A 38 -6.69 -17.12 -7.37
N THR A 39 -6.95 -17.56 -8.59
CA THR A 39 -8.29 -17.86 -9.07
C THR A 39 -9.20 -18.16 -7.89
N ILE A 40 -10.26 -17.36 -7.78
CA ILE A 40 -11.31 -17.40 -6.76
C ILE A 40 -12.05 -18.73 -6.86
N SER A 41 -11.41 -19.86 -6.53
CA SER A 41 -12.04 -21.17 -6.63
C SER A 41 -11.94 -22.00 -5.36
N ASP A 42 -10.96 -21.76 -4.48
CA ASP A 42 -10.82 -22.57 -3.27
C ASP A 42 -10.78 -21.69 -2.01
N ARG A 43 -11.93 -21.11 -1.68
CA ARG A 43 -12.16 -20.60 -0.33
C ARG A 43 -12.62 -21.76 0.55
N VAL A 44 -11.78 -22.08 1.51
CA VAL A 44 -12.00 -22.84 2.74
C VAL A 44 -13.48 -22.81 3.16
N ALA A 45 -14.08 -23.99 3.26
CA ALA A 45 -15.43 -24.19 3.73
C ALA A 45 -15.55 -23.75 5.20
N LEU A 46 -15.91 -22.49 5.43
CA LEU A 46 -16.56 -22.07 6.66
C LEU A 46 -17.99 -22.66 6.65
N PRO A 47 -18.38 -23.48 7.64
CA PRO A 47 -19.75 -23.95 7.69
C PRO A 47 -20.63 -22.74 8.03
N ASN A 48 -21.54 -22.42 7.11
CA ASN A 48 -22.74 -21.61 7.31
C ASN A 48 -22.67 -20.07 7.15
N LEU A 49 -21.95 -19.54 6.16
CA LEU A 49 -22.32 -18.23 5.58
C LEU A 49 -23.20 -18.43 4.34
N PRO A 50 -24.30 -17.66 4.16
CA PRO A 50 -25.11 -17.74 2.96
C PRO A 50 -24.24 -17.46 1.73
N LYS A 51 -24.12 -18.45 0.84
CA LYS A 51 -23.36 -18.36 -0.41
C LYS A 51 -23.97 -17.24 -1.25
N GLN A 52 -23.38 -16.05 -1.19
CA GLN A 52 -23.73 -14.96 -2.06
C GLN A 52 -23.45 -15.43 -3.49
N LYS A 53 -24.48 -15.60 -4.31
CA LYS A 53 -24.33 -15.99 -5.72
C LYS A 53 -23.32 -15.05 -6.36
N SER A 54 -22.17 -15.58 -6.76
CA SER A 54 -21.20 -14.81 -7.52
C SER A 54 -21.88 -14.39 -8.82
N ARG A 55 -22.02 -13.07 -9.01
CA ARG A 55 -22.49 -12.55 -10.28
C ARG A 55 -21.47 -12.97 -11.34
N PRO A 56 -21.90 -13.37 -12.55
CA PRO A 56 -20.96 -13.69 -13.62
C PRO A 56 -20.04 -12.49 -13.84
N ILE A 57 -18.73 -12.73 -13.79
CA ILE A 57 -17.72 -11.71 -14.01
C ILE A 57 -17.78 -11.36 -15.50
N HIS A 58 -18.40 -10.24 -15.84
CA HIS A 58 -18.37 -9.72 -17.21
C HIS A 58 -16.95 -9.24 -17.50
N ALA A 59 -16.38 -9.66 -18.63
CA ALA A 59 -15.09 -9.14 -19.08
C ALA A 59 -15.20 -7.62 -19.25
N PHE A 60 -14.37 -6.87 -18.54
CA PHE A 60 -14.38 -5.41 -18.58
C PHE A 60 -13.60 -4.94 -19.82
N ASP A 61 -14.24 -4.12 -20.66
CA ASP A 61 -13.62 -3.48 -21.82
C ASP A 61 -13.20 -2.04 -21.45
N PRO A 62 -11.90 -1.74 -21.34
CA PRO A 62 -11.41 -0.40 -20.98
C PRO A 62 -11.73 0.69 -22.00
N SER A 63 -11.93 0.33 -23.28
CA SER A 63 -12.11 1.30 -24.37
C SER A 63 -13.47 1.98 -24.34
N LYS A 64 -14.45 1.39 -23.65
CA LYS A 64 -15.83 1.89 -23.57
C LYS A 64 -16.04 3.01 -22.56
N TYR A 65 -15.06 3.29 -21.69
CA TYR A 65 -15.21 4.23 -20.58
C TYR A 65 -14.00 5.18 -20.49
N SER A 66 -14.23 6.48 -20.65
CA SER A 66 -13.21 7.51 -20.39
C SER A 66 -12.99 7.77 -18.90
N THR A 67 -14.03 7.57 -18.08
CA THR A 67 -13.99 7.76 -16.62
C THR A 67 -14.47 6.49 -15.92
N ARG A 68 -13.73 6.04 -14.88
CA ARG A 68 -14.09 4.86 -14.09
C ARG A 68 -13.60 4.97 -12.65
N PHE A 69 -14.28 4.28 -11.73
CA PHE A 69 -13.78 4.13 -10.37
C PHE A 69 -12.51 3.28 -10.35
N ILE A 70 -11.50 3.78 -9.66
CA ILE A 70 -10.23 3.09 -9.42
C ILE A 70 -9.93 3.13 -7.92
N ALA A 71 -9.17 2.16 -7.45
CA ALA A 71 -8.58 2.18 -6.12
C ALA A 71 -7.07 2.33 -6.26
N LEU A 72 -6.51 3.35 -5.62
CA LEU A 72 -5.07 3.61 -5.61
C LEU A 72 -4.53 3.33 -4.21
N LYS A 73 -3.36 2.67 -4.14
CA LYS A 73 -2.57 2.53 -2.92
C LYS A 73 -1.26 3.27 -3.15
N PHE A 74 -1.02 4.31 -2.36
CA PHE A 74 0.20 5.12 -2.44
C PHE A 74 0.66 5.48 -1.02
N ALA A 75 1.88 5.99 -0.92
CA ALA A 75 2.47 6.47 0.32
C ALA A 75 3.19 7.79 0.05
N TYR A 76 3.30 8.65 1.07
CA TYR A 76 3.95 9.95 0.96
C TYR A 76 4.68 10.31 2.24
N LEU A 77 5.69 11.19 2.14
CA LEU A 77 6.42 11.72 3.29
C LEU A 77 5.72 12.99 3.78
N GLY A 78 5.04 12.92 4.94
CA GLY A 78 4.22 14.03 5.44
C GLY A 78 4.98 15.28 5.92
N ARG A 79 6.32 15.28 5.98
CA ARG A 79 7.09 16.39 6.58
C ARG A 79 6.90 17.73 5.85
N ALA A 80 6.68 17.70 4.53
CA ALA A 80 6.58 18.90 3.69
C ALA A 80 5.14 19.29 3.33
N TYR A 81 4.14 18.60 3.89
CA TYR A 81 2.74 18.74 3.51
C TYR A 81 1.84 18.94 4.72
N ASN A 82 0.72 19.65 4.52
CA ASN A 82 -0.29 19.88 5.56
C ASN A 82 -1.39 18.81 5.54
N GLY A 83 -1.00 17.53 5.43
CA GLY A 83 -1.93 16.40 5.31
C GLY A 83 -2.30 16.05 3.87
N PHE A 84 -3.33 15.22 3.72
CA PHE A 84 -3.75 14.67 2.43
C PHE A 84 -4.77 15.56 1.72
N GLU A 85 -5.88 15.87 2.40
CA GLU A 85 -7.08 16.48 1.81
C GLU A 85 -6.94 17.98 1.58
N TYR A 86 -7.26 18.43 0.37
CA TYR A 86 -7.37 19.85 0.06
C TYR A 86 -8.73 20.41 0.50
N HIS A 87 -8.73 21.55 1.19
CA HIS A 87 -9.95 22.28 1.54
C HIS A 87 -9.94 23.69 0.93
N ALA A 88 -10.86 23.98 -0.01
CA ALA A 88 -10.89 25.21 -0.80
C ALA A 88 -10.91 26.53 -0.01
N ASN A 89 -11.38 26.52 1.24
CA ASN A 89 -11.48 27.71 2.10
C ASN A 89 -10.55 27.67 3.33
N ASN A 90 -9.59 26.74 3.38
CA ASN A 90 -8.63 26.65 4.46
C ASN A 90 -7.23 26.93 3.93
N LYS A 91 -6.74 28.15 4.16
CA LYS A 91 -5.37 28.51 3.78
C LYS A 91 -4.38 27.89 4.75
N THR A 92 -3.64 26.91 4.28
CA THR A 92 -2.59 26.25 5.04
C THR A 92 -1.22 26.82 4.66
N PRO A 93 -0.24 26.83 5.58
CA PRO A 93 1.09 27.35 5.30
C PRO A 93 1.92 26.44 4.36
N LEU A 94 1.55 25.17 4.25
CA LEU A 94 2.16 24.16 3.38
C LEU A 94 1.08 23.55 2.47
N PRO A 95 1.44 23.05 1.28
CA PRO A 95 0.50 22.40 0.36
C PRO A 95 -0.01 21.07 0.92
N THR A 96 -1.14 20.60 0.40
CA THR A 96 -1.67 19.26 0.67
C THR A 96 -1.25 18.28 -0.42
N VAL A 97 -1.40 16.97 -0.18
CA VAL A 97 -0.96 15.95 -1.15
C VAL A 97 -1.91 15.83 -2.36
N GLU A 98 -3.18 16.20 -2.22
CA GLU A 98 -4.16 16.18 -3.31
C GLU A 98 -4.13 17.40 -4.25
N GLU A 99 -3.38 18.45 -3.89
CA GLU A 99 -3.27 19.70 -4.67
C GLU A 99 -2.31 19.55 -5.86
#